data_AF-A0A961QT34-F1
#
_entry.id   AF-A0A961QT34-F1
#
_cell.length_a   1.000
_cell.length_b   1.000
_cell.length_c   1.000
_cell.angle_alpha   90.00
_cell.angle_beta   90.00
_cell.angle_gamma   90.00
#
_symmetry.space_group_name_H-M   'P 1'
#
loop_
_entity.id
_entity.type
_entity.pdbx_description
1 polymer ?
#
loop_
_entity_poly.entity_id
_entity_poly.type
_entity_poly.pdbx_seq_one_letter_code
_entity_poly.pdbx_strand_id
1 'polypeptide(L)'
;GITETNHGVLDYMVVVSTDFWEGLPDDVREQLGTIMAEVTAERNAAVVQIEEESKEAIIATGAEVRTLTPEQRLAWVEAMKPVWDQFSDEIGVDVIESAVSYNEVTN
;
A
#
# COMPACT_ATOMS: atom_id res chain seq x y z
N GLY A 1 15.53 10.98 13.76
CA GLY A 1 15.67 11.30 12.32
C GLY A 1 14.76 10.37 11.55
N ILE A 2 14.36 10.77 10.35
CA ILE A 2 13.50 9.97 9.46
C ILE A 2 14.40 9.30 8.42
N THR A 3 14.12 8.05 8.07
CA THR A 3 14.81 7.33 6.97
C THR A 3 13.76 6.84 5.99
N GLU A 4 13.83 7.34 4.76
CA GLU A 4 13.00 6.93 3.64
C GLU A 4 13.47 5.55 3.16
N THR A 5 12.86 4.51 3.72
CA THR A 5 13.27 3.11 3.52
C THR A 5 12.38 2.38 2.52
N ASN A 6 11.13 2.82 2.35
CA ASN A 6 10.12 2.23 1.47
C ASN A 6 10.08 0.69 1.59
N HIS A 7 10.00 0.21 2.84
CA HIS A 7 10.19 -1.21 3.20
C HIS A 7 8.88 -1.98 3.44
N GLY A 8 7.74 -1.32 3.26
CA GLY A 8 6.41 -1.90 3.41
C GLY A 8 5.36 -0.96 2.81
N VAL A 9 4.14 -1.45 2.67
CA VAL A 9 2.99 -0.69 2.20
C VAL A 9 1.99 -0.49 3.33
N LEU A 10 1.32 0.66 3.35
CA LEU A 10 0.19 0.94 4.24
C LEU A 10 -1.04 1.21 3.37
N ASP A 11 -1.83 0.17 3.15
CA ASP A 11 -3.07 0.22 2.40
C ASP A 11 -4.28 -0.13 3.29
N TYR A 12 -5.47 0.18 2.80
CA TYR A 12 -6.72 -0.01 3.52
C TYR A 12 -7.71 -0.85 2.73
N MET A 13 -8.40 -1.75 3.43
CA MET A 13 -9.58 -2.44 2.92
C MET A 13 -10.83 -1.78 3.51
N VAL A 14 -11.66 -1.19 2.65
CA VAL A 14 -12.97 -0.67 3.07
C VAL A 14 -13.94 -1.84 3.21
N VAL A 15 -14.44 -2.05 4.43
CA VAL A 15 -15.30 -3.18 4.77
C VAL A 15 -16.65 -2.72 5.34
N VAL A 16 -17.69 -3.47 5.00
CA VAL A 16 -19.04 -3.37 5.60
C VAL A 16 -19.53 -4.78 5.91
N SER A 17 -20.54 -4.93 6.77
CA SER A 17 -21.14 -6.25 7.01
C SER A 17 -21.94 -6.70 5.78
N THR A 18 -21.98 -8.01 5.56
CA THR A 18 -22.79 -8.63 4.50
C THR A 18 -24.27 -8.27 4.65
N ASP A 19 -24.83 -8.39 5.86
CA ASP A 19 -26.24 -8.07 6.14
C ASP A 19 -26.58 -6.61 5.81
N PHE A 20 -25.67 -5.67 6.09
CA PHE A 20 -25.87 -4.27 5.72
C PHE A 20 -25.89 -4.12 4.20
N TRP A 21 -24.86 -4.63 3.52
CA TRP A 21 -24.71 -4.45 2.08
C TRP A 21 -25.83 -5.12 1.29
N GLU A 22 -26.18 -6.35 1.64
CA GLU A 22 -27.24 -7.12 0.98
C GLU A 22 -28.64 -6.63 1.33
N GLY A 23 -28.81 -6.00 2.49
CA GLY A 23 -30.08 -5.42 2.93
C GLY A 23 -30.42 -4.05 2.33
N LEU A 24 -29.50 -3.42 1.59
CA LEU A 24 -29.76 -2.15 0.91
C LEU A 24 -30.75 -2.34 -0.26
N PRO A 25 -31.65 -1.37 -0.50
CA PRO A 25 -32.38 -1.29 -1.77
C PRO A 25 -31.41 -1.31 -2.96
N ASP A 26 -31.81 -1.96 -4.06
CA ASP A 26 -30.91 -2.20 -5.20
C ASP A 26 -30.31 -0.92 -5.78
N ASP A 27 -31.13 0.12 -5.92
CA ASP A 27 -30.72 1.44 -6.43
C ASP A 27 -29.69 2.13 -5.51
N VAL A 28 -29.90 2.04 -4.19
CA VAL A 28 -28.99 2.59 -3.19
C VAL A 28 -27.66 1.84 -3.21
N ARG A 29 -27.70 0.51 -3.26
CA ARG A 29 -26.50 -0.33 -3.30
C ARG A 29 -25.68 -0.09 -4.56
N GLU A 30 -26.33 0.01 -5.72
CA GLU A 30 -25.69 0.32 -7.00
C GLU A 30 -25.00 1.68 -6.96
N GLN A 31 -25.70 2.71 -6.48
CA GLN A 31 -25.15 4.05 -6.38
C GLN A 31 -23.97 4.11 -5.39
N LEU A 32 -24.10 3.49 -4.22
CA LEU A 32 -23.01 3.44 -3.23
C LEU A 32 -21.79 2.68 -3.76
N GLY A 33 -22.00 1.58 -4.50
CA GLY A 33 -20.93 0.83 -5.16
C GLY A 33 -20.20 1.66 -6.22
N THR A 34 -20.95 2.43 -7.01
CA THR A 34 -20.38 3.36 -8.00
C THR A 34 -19.53 4.43 -7.32
N ILE A 35 -20.06 5.08 -6.27
CA ILE A 35 -19.33 6.10 -5.51
C ILE A 35 -18.05 5.51 -4.90
N MET A 36 -18.12 4.30 -4.33
CA MET A 36 -16.94 3.66 -3.76
C MET A 36 -15.86 3.45 -4.83
N ALA A 37 -16.23 2.93 -6.00
CA ALA A 37 -15.28 2.73 -7.09
C ALA A 37 -14.64 4.04 -7.58
N GLU A 38 -15.46 5.08 -7.79
CA GLU A 38 -14.99 6.39 -8.27
C GLU A 38 -14.06 7.06 -7.25
N VAL A 39 -14.46 7.10 -5.97
CA VAL A 39 -13.66 7.71 -4.91
C VAL A 39 -12.38 6.92 -4.66
N THR A 40 -12.41 5.58 -4.69
CA THR A 40 -11.18 4.78 -4.60
C THR A 40 -10.21 5.14 -5.73
N ALA A 41 -10.69 5.25 -6.97
CA ALA A 41 -9.85 5.64 -8.11
C ALA A 41 -9.28 7.06 -7.94
N GLU A 42 -10.11 8.03 -7.54
CA GLU A 42 -9.69 9.41 -7.29
C GLU A 42 -8.62 9.49 -6.20
N ARG A 43 -8.83 8.82 -5.06
CA ARG A 43 -7.90 8.85 -3.93
C ARG A 43 -6.58 8.15 -4.25
N ASN A 44 -6.62 7.03 -4.96
CA ASN A 44 -5.42 6.32 -5.40
C ASN A 44 -4.60 7.17 -6.39
N ALA A 45 -5.26 7.93 -7.27
CA ALA A 45 -4.57 8.84 -8.18
C ALA A 45 -3.90 10.02 -7.46
N ALA A 46 -4.47 10.47 -6.33
CA ALA A 46 -3.97 11.61 -5.58
C ALA A 46 -2.87 11.28 -4.54
N VAL A 47 -2.75 10.01 -4.10
CA VAL A 47 -1.96 9.66 -2.91
C VAL A 47 -0.47 10.03 -3.04
N VAL A 48 0.13 9.77 -4.20
CA VAL A 48 1.57 10.04 -4.43
C VAL A 48 1.87 11.53 -4.26
N GLN A 49 0.99 12.41 -4.77
CA GLN A 49 1.16 13.85 -4.61
C GLN A 49 1.06 14.26 -3.13
N ILE A 50 0.08 13.71 -2.41
CA ILE A 50 -0.14 14.00 -0.99
C ILE A 50 1.05 13.53 -0.14
N GLU A 51 1.63 12.37 -0.45
CA GLU A 51 2.82 11.83 0.22
C GLU A 51 4.04 12.74 0.03
N GLU A 52 4.28 13.20 -1.20
CA GLU A 52 5.38 14.14 -1.48
C GLU A 52 5.18 15.49 -0.79
N GLU A 53 3.98 16.08 -0.86
CA GLU A 53 3.64 17.32 -0.15
C GLU A 53 3.86 17.18 1.38
N SER A 54 3.48 16.02 1.94
CA SER A 54 3.66 15.71 3.36
C SER A 54 5.15 15.59 3.73
N LYS A 55 5.95 14.93 2.88
CA LYS A 55 7.40 14.81 3.05
C LYS A 55 8.08 16.19 2.99
N GLU A 56 7.72 17.03 2.03
CA GLU A 56 8.22 18.40 1.92
C GLU A 56 7.88 19.24 3.15
N ALA A 57 6.63 19.15 3.65
CA ALA A 57 6.21 19.84 4.86
C ALA A 57 7.01 19.40 6.08
N ILE A 58 7.34 18.11 6.21
CA ILE A 58 8.22 17.59 7.26
C ILE A 58 9.63 18.18 7.14
N ILE A 59 10.21 18.19 5.95
CA ILE A 59 11.55 18.76 5.71
C ILE A 59 11.57 20.25 6.08
N ALA A 60 10.51 21.00 5.76
CA ALA A 60 10.38 22.42 6.09
C ALA A 60 10.39 22.72 7.61
N THR A 61 10.10 21.74 8.47
CA THR A 61 10.25 21.87 9.93
C THR A 61 11.71 21.86 10.39
N GLY A 62 12.66 21.57 9.50
CA GLY A 62 14.06 21.34 9.81
C GLY A 62 14.38 19.88 10.16
N ALA A 63 13.44 18.96 9.96
CA ALA A 63 13.66 17.54 10.17
C ALA A 63 14.63 16.95 9.12
N GLU A 64 15.58 16.15 9.58
CA GLU A 64 16.50 15.43 8.69
C GLU A 64 15.85 14.13 8.18
N VAL A 65 15.64 14.07 6.87
CA VAL A 65 15.19 12.89 6.13
C VAL A 65 16.39 12.28 5.40
N ARG A 66 16.72 11.03 5.73
CA ARG A 66 17.81 10.26 5.11
C ARG A 66 17.27 9.39 3.99
N THR A 67 18.00 9.31 2.89
CA THR A 67 17.76 8.36 1.81
C THR A 67 18.80 7.25 1.86
N LEU A 68 18.43 6.05 1.39
CA LEU A 68 19.33 4.91 1.32
C LEU A 68 20.09 4.90 0.00
N THR A 69 21.37 4.51 0.02
CA THR A 69 22.06 4.08 -1.21
C THR A 69 21.50 2.74 -1.69
N PRO A 70 21.72 2.35 -2.96
CA PRO A 70 21.30 1.04 -3.44
C PRO A 70 21.82 -0.13 -2.59
N GLU A 71 23.06 -0.07 -2.14
CA GLU A 71 23.68 -1.11 -1.31
C GLU A 71 23.03 -1.18 0.08
N GLN A 72 22.72 -0.02 0.67
CA GLN A 72 21.98 0.04 1.93
C GLN A 72 20.57 -0.51 1.77
N ARG A 73 19.87 -0.16 0.67
CA ARG A 73 18.53 -0.69 0.38
C ARG A 73 18.55 -2.21 0.20
N LEU A 74 19.56 -2.74 -0.48
CA LEU A 74 19.74 -4.19 -0.66
C LEU A 74 19.95 -4.89 0.68
N ALA A 75 20.80 -4.34 1.56
CA ALA A 75 20.99 -4.90 2.91
C ALA A 75 19.68 -4.96 3.71
N TRP A 76 18.80 -3.96 3.56
CA TRP A 76 17.45 -4.00 4.13
C TRP A 76 16.57 -5.10 3.50
N VAL A 77 16.61 -5.28 2.17
CA VAL A 77 15.88 -6.37 1.50
C VAL A 77 16.32 -7.72 2.06
N GLU A 78 17.64 -7.99 2.08
CA GLU A 78 18.20 -9.27 2.50
C GLU A 78 17.90 -9.58 3.97
N ALA A 79 17.96 -8.56 4.84
CA ALA A 79 17.64 -8.72 6.24
C ALA A 79 16.15 -9.04 6.49
N MET A 80 15.24 -8.50 5.67
CA MET A 80 13.79 -8.65 5.85
C MET A 80 13.19 -9.86 5.11
N LYS A 81 13.80 -10.27 3.99
CA LYS A 81 13.29 -11.37 3.15
C LYS A 81 13.01 -12.68 3.89
N PRO A 82 13.80 -13.12 4.90
CA PRO A 82 13.51 -14.34 5.66
C PRO A 82 12.18 -14.33 6.41
N VAL A 83 11.53 -13.17 6.59
CA VAL A 83 10.19 -13.07 7.17
C VAL A 83 9.15 -13.69 6.24
N TRP A 84 9.32 -13.63 4.92
CA TRP A 84 8.36 -14.24 3.99
C TRP A 84 8.31 -15.76 4.15
N ASP A 85 9.46 -16.40 4.31
CA ASP A 85 9.54 -17.85 4.54
C ASP A 85 8.86 -18.25 5.85
N GLN A 86 8.99 -17.44 6.90
CA GLN A 86 8.36 -17.70 8.21
C GLN A 86 6.83 -17.76 8.15
N PHE A 87 6.20 -17.04 7.22
CA PHE A 87 4.74 -16.95 7.09
C PHE A 87 4.20 -17.62 5.82
N SER A 88 5.07 -18.27 5.04
CA SER A 88 4.69 -18.86 3.74
C SER A 88 3.61 -19.94 3.85
N ASP A 89 3.64 -20.74 4.91
CA ASP A 89 2.63 -21.78 5.18
C ASP A 89 1.25 -21.17 5.53
N GLU A 90 1.21 -19.99 6.17
CA GLU A 90 -0.05 -19.33 6.57
C GLU A 90 -0.64 -18.47 5.45
N ILE A 91 0.21 -17.79 4.66
CA ILE A 91 -0.19 -16.87 3.60
C ILE A 91 -0.44 -17.62 2.28
N GLY A 92 0.32 -18.68 2.01
CA GLY A 92 0.39 -19.36 0.72
C GLY A 92 1.55 -18.85 -0.13
N VAL A 93 2.41 -19.78 -0.56
CA VAL A 93 3.57 -19.49 -1.42
C VAL A 93 3.12 -18.86 -2.75
N ASP A 94 2.01 -19.33 -3.30
CA ASP A 94 1.41 -18.81 -4.53
C ASP A 94 0.94 -17.35 -4.41
N VAL A 95 0.41 -16.96 -3.25
CA VAL A 95 0.02 -15.57 -2.95
C VAL A 95 1.27 -14.68 -2.87
N ILE A 96 2.33 -15.14 -2.20
CA ILE A 96 3.60 -14.42 -2.11
C ILE A 96 4.22 -14.26 -3.51
N GLU A 97 4.29 -15.33 -4.29
CA GLU A 97 4.81 -15.30 -5.66
C GLU A 97 3.99 -14.39 -6.57
N SER A 98 2.65 -14.41 -6.44
CA SER A 98 1.77 -13.51 -7.17
C SER A 98 2.07 -12.05 -6.81
N ALA A 99 2.18 -11.71 -5.52
CA ALA A 99 2.54 -10.36 -5.08
C ALA A 99 3.91 -9.92 -5.62
N VAL A 100 4.89 -10.82 -5.64
CA VAL A 100 6.22 -10.55 -6.21
C VAL A 100 6.13 -10.24 -7.71
N SER A 101 5.32 -10.98 -8.46
CA SER A 101 5.19 -10.81 -9.92
C SER A 101 4.72 -9.41 -10.35
N TYR A 102 3.97 -8.70 -9.49
CA TYR A 102 3.53 -7.32 -9.76
C TYR A 102 4.65 -6.28 -9.67
N ASN A 103 5.84 -6.64 -9.16
CA ASN A 103 7.01 -5.75 -9.14
C ASN A 103 7.82 -5.81 -10.43
N GLU A 104 7.65 -6.86 -11.24
CA GLU A 104 8.31 -6.96 -12.54
C GLU A 104 7.57 -6.07 -13.53
N VAL A 105 8.14 -4.89 -13.82
CA VAL A 105 7.76 -4.14 -15.01
C VAL A 105 8.01 -5.06 -16.20
N THR A 106 6.96 -5.56 -16.84
CA THR A 106 7.07 -6.01 -18.23
C THR A 106 7.64 -4.83 -19.02
N ASN A 107 8.91 -4.95 -19.40
CA ASN A 107 9.63 -4.01 -20.26
C ASN A 107 8.80 -3.55 -21.46
#